data_AF-A1RY27-F1
#
_entry.id   AF-A1RY27-F1
#
_cell.length_a   1.000
_cell.length_b   1.000
_cell.length_c   1.000
_cell.angle_alpha   90.00
_cell.angle_beta   90.00
_cell.angle_gamma   90.00
#
_symmetry.space_group_name_H-M   'P 1'
#
loop_
_entity.id
_entity.type
_entity.pdbx_description
1 polymer ?
#
loop_
_entity_poly.entity_id
_entity_poly.type
_entity_poly.pdbx_seq_one_letter_code
_entity_poly.pdbx_strand_id
1 'polypeptide(L)'
;MQSSRTIEEKQKLLEHLASVVEELLRNTKSSQISIKLRTLLRYAYVSYVKKTSDINVIRGLVPRVRPPAWLTNQYYYREIELMLKTRFNARIENRRQFRYVVLYKNPSNFRR
;
A
#
# COMPACT_ATOMS: atom_id res chain seq x y z
N MET A 1 24.91 1.59 13.44
CA MET A 1 23.83 2.32 14.17
C MET A 1 22.71 2.87 13.24
N GLN A 2 22.43 2.25 12.08
CA GLN A 2 21.41 2.72 11.12
C GLN A 2 20.09 1.90 11.12
N SER A 3 19.96 0.89 11.98
CA SER A 3 18.81 -0.03 11.97
C SER A 3 17.53 0.59 12.54
N SER A 4 17.58 1.29 13.67
CA SER A 4 16.37 1.77 14.37
C SER A 4 15.59 2.81 13.57
N ARG A 5 16.27 3.81 12.99
CA ARG A 5 15.62 4.85 12.16
C ARG A 5 14.94 4.26 10.93
N THR A 6 15.59 3.29 10.27
CA THR A 6 15.03 2.63 9.08
C THR A 6 13.76 1.84 9.44
N ILE A 7 13.75 1.18 10.61
CA ILE A 7 12.58 0.45 11.12
C ILE A 7 11.43 1.43 11.40
N GLU A 8 11.69 2.55 12.07
CA GLU A 8 10.68 3.59 12.32
C GLU A 8 10.11 4.18 11.02
N GLU A 9 10.95 4.46 10.03
CA GLU A 9 10.49 4.95 8.73
C GLU A 9 9.62 3.93 8.00
N LYS A 10 10.02 2.65 8.01
CA LYS A 10 9.20 1.57 7.46
C LYS A 10 7.83 1.49 8.11
N GLN A 11 7.77 1.64 9.44
CA GLN A 11 6.52 1.60 10.19
C GLN A 11 5.61 2.78 9.84
N LYS A 12 6.15 4.01 9.82
CA LYS A 12 5.41 5.20 9.38
C LYS A 12 4.88 5.04 7.96
N LEU A 13 5.66 4.42 7.07
CA LEU A 13 5.23 4.21 5.70
C LEU A 13 4.11 3.15 5.59
N LEU A 14 4.07 2.14 6.46
CA LEU A 14 2.94 1.21 6.55
C LEU A 14 1.66 1.93 7.01
N GLU A 15 1.76 2.91 7.91
CA GLU A 15 0.62 3.74 8.33
C GLU A 15 0.08 4.56 7.16
N HIS A 16 0.96 5.25 6.44
CA HIS A 16 0.58 5.96 5.21
C HIS A 16 -0.01 5.02 4.16
N LEU A 17 0.51 3.78 4.04
CA LEU A 17 -0.06 2.78 3.13
C LEU A 17 -1.48 2.39 3.55
N ALA A 18 -1.74 2.23 4.84
CA ALA A 18 -3.08 1.98 5.35
C ALA A 18 -4.03 3.13 5.03
N SER A 19 -3.64 4.39 5.28
CA SER A 19 -4.46 5.57 4.95
C SER A 19 -4.76 5.67 3.45
N VAL A 20 -3.77 5.37 2.58
CA VAL A 20 -3.97 5.32 1.12
C VAL A 20 -4.97 4.22 0.74
N VAL A 21 -4.87 3.04 1.33
CA VAL A 21 -5.78 1.92 1.04
C VAL A 21 -7.20 2.25 1.47
N GLU A 22 -7.38 2.81 2.67
CA GLU A 22 -8.69 3.27 3.11
C GLU A 22 -9.28 4.31 2.16
N GLU A 23 -8.49 5.28 1.71
CA GLU A 23 -8.97 6.31 0.78
C GLU A 23 -9.33 5.72 -0.58
N LEU A 24 -8.58 4.73 -1.08
CA LEU A 24 -8.93 3.99 -2.29
C LEU A 24 -10.26 3.23 -2.11
N LEU A 25 -10.48 2.59 -0.97
CA LEU A 25 -11.70 1.84 -0.66
C LEU A 25 -12.91 2.74 -0.42
N ARG A 26 -12.72 3.93 0.19
CA ARG A 26 -13.78 4.94 0.36
C ARG A 26 -14.28 5.44 -0.99
N ASN A 27 -13.36 5.78 -1.89
CA ASN A 27 -13.69 6.42 -3.18
C ASN A 27 -14.06 5.44 -4.30
N THR A 28 -13.74 4.15 -4.18
CA THR A 28 -14.09 3.19 -5.23
C THR A 28 -15.61 2.90 -5.25
N LYS A 29 -16.19 2.86 -6.46
CA LYS A 29 -17.57 2.39 -6.67
C LYS A 29 -17.66 0.86 -6.75
N SER A 30 -16.56 0.19 -7.05
CA SER A 30 -16.50 -1.27 -7.21
C SER A 30 -16.49 -1.99 -5.86
N SER A 31 -17.04 -3.19 -5.82
CA SER A 31 -16.99 -4.08 -4.64
C SER A 31 -15.58 -4.55 -4.31
N GLN A 32 -14.68 -4.53 -5.29
CA GLN A 32 -13.27 -4.85 -5.15
C GLN A 32 -12.41 -3.94 -6.02
N ILE A 33 -11.14 -3.78 -5.63
CA ILE A 33 -10.10 -3.13 -6.43
C ILE A 33 -8.89 -4.05 -6.53
N SER A 34 -8.24 -4.07 -7.70
CA SER A 34 -6.97 -4.76 -7.90
C SER A 34 -5.89 -3.75 -8.25
N ILE A 35 -4.81 -3.73 -7.48
CA ILE A 35 -3.72 -2.76 -7.63
C ILE A 35 -2.38 -3.48 -7.51
N LYS A 36 -1.41 -3.14 -8.37
CA LYS A 36 -0.06 -3.69 -8.26
C LYS A 36 0.54 -3.30 -6.92
N LEU A 37 1.18 -4.25 -6.24
CA LEU A 37 1.83 -4.01 -4.94
C LEU A 37 2.90 -2.90 -5.04
N ARG A 38 3.66 -2.88 -6.14
CA ARG A 38 4.62 -1.81 -6.44
C ARG A 38 3.96 -0.43 -6.54
N THR A 39 2.73 -0.35 -7.06
CA THR A 39 1.99 0.92 -7.15
C THR A 39 1.55 1.39 -5.78
N LEU A 40 1.05 0.49 -4.92
CA LEU A 40 0.70 0.82 -3.53
C LEU A 40 1.91 1.36 -2.75
N LEU A 41 3.08 0.72 -2.87
CA LEU A 41 4.31 1.24 -2.26
C LEU A 41 4.63 2.67 -2.73
N ARG A 42 4.51 2.94 -4.04
CA ARG A 42 4.76 4.28 -4.58
C ARG A 42 3.76 5.30 -4.03
N TYR A 43 2.49 4.94 -3.92
CA TYR A 43 1.46 5.82 -3.37
C TYR A 43 1.73 6.11 -1.88
N ALA A 44 2.04 5.08 -1.10
CA ALA A 44 2.38 5.21 0.32
C ALA A 44 3.62 6.09 0.52
N TYR A 45 4.67 5.94 -0.31
CA TYR A 45 5.85 6.78 -0.22
C TYR A 45 5.56 8.25 -0.56
N VAL A 46 4.78 8.51 -1.61
CA VAL A 46 4.34 9.88 -1.95
C VAL A 46 3.52 10.47 -0.81
N SER A 47 2.58 9.70 -0.26
CA SER A 47 1.78 10.09 0.91
C SER A 47 2.66 10.43 2.11
N TYR A 48 3.67 9.60 2.39
CA TYR A 48 4.63 9.81 3.48
C TYR A 48 5.46 11.08 3.31
N VAL A 49 5.98 11.34 2.11
CA VAL A 49 6.81 12.51 1.81
C VAL A 49 5.99 13.79 1.78
N LYS A 50 4.75 13.74 1.26
CA LYS A 50 3.90 14.92 1.02
C LYS A 50 2.82 15.12 2.07
N LYS A 51 2.73 14.23 3.06
CA LYS A 51 1.76 14.28 4.17
C LYS A 51 0.32 14.45 3.68
N THR A 52 -0.06 13.66 2.68
CA THR A 52 -1.40 13.71 2.07
C THR A 52 -1.92 12.30 1.79
N SER A 53 -3.23 12.09 1.96
CA SER A 53 -3.94 10.88 1.55
C SER A 53 -4.74 11.07 0.25
N ASP A 54 -4.83 12.28 -0.29
CA ASP A 54 -5.59 12.57 -1.51
C ASP A 54 -5.00 11.78 -2.70
N ILE A 55 -5.79 10.85 -3.21
CA ILE A 55 -5.38 9.92 -4.27
C ILE A 55 -5.10 10.64 -5.60
N ASN A 56 -5.78 11.74 -5.90
CA ASN A 56 -5.55 12.52 -7.11
C ASN A 56 -4.20 13.24 -7.04
N VAL A 57 -3.92 13.88 -5.88
CA VAL A 57 -2.62 14.51 -5.62
C VAL A 57 -1.50 13.48 -5.67
N ILE A 58 -1.68 12.34 -4.99
CA ILE A 58 -0.70 11.25 -4.97
C ILE A 58 -0.39 10.78 -6.39
N ARG A 59 -1.42 10.47 -7.20
CA ARG A 59 -1.25 10.02 -8.59
C ARG A 59 -0.46 11.03 -9.44
N GLY A 60 -0.73 12.32 -9.28
CA GLY A 60 -0.02 13.39 -10.00
C GLY A 60 1.47 13.50 -9.64
N LEU A 61 1.88 13.04 -8.45
CA LEU A 61 3.25 13.17 -7.94
C LEU A 61 4.09 11.89 -8.09
N VAL A 62 3.46 10.74 -8.33
CA VAL A 62 4.12 9.43 -8.52
C VAL A 62 5.26 9.42 -9.56
N PRO A 63 5.22 10.18 -10.67
CA PRO A 63 6.35 10.22 -11.61
C PRO A 63 7.61 10.91 -11.05
N ARG A 64 7.43 11.87 -10.13
CA ARG A 64 8.47 12.77 -9.62
C ARG A 64 9.02 12.35 -8.26
N VAL A 65 8.18 11.74 -7.41
CA VAL A 65 8.56 11.29 -6.06
C VAL A 65 8.69 9.77 -6.08
N ARG A 66 9.92 9.26 -5.97
CA ARG A 66 10.23 7.82 -6.09
C ARG A 66 10.71 7.25 -4.76
N PRO A 67 10.22 6.07 -4.36
CA PRO A 67 10.73 5.40 -3.17
C PRO A 67 12.22 5.06 -3.36
N PRO A 68 13.06 5.23 -2.33
CA PRO A 68 14.44 4.79 -2.37
C PRO A 68 14.55 3.27 -2.54
N ALA A 69 15.67 2.81 -3.11
CA ALA A 69 15.89 1.40 -3.47
C ALA A 69 15.77 0.43 -2.29
N TRP A 70 16.13 0.88 -1.08
CA TRP A 70 16.01 0.07 0.14
C TRP A 70 14.58 -0.22 0.57
N LEU A 71 13.56 0.49 0.04
CA LEU A 71 12.14 0.15 0.21
C LEU A 71 11.63 -0.81 -0.87
N THR A 72 12.31 -0.90 -2.02
CA THR A 72 11.85 -1.68 -3.18
C THR A 72 12.41 -3.10 -3.19
N ASN A 73 12.42 -3.77 -2.04
CA ASN A 73 12.94 -5.13 -1.89
C ASN A 73 11.85 -6.14 -1.46
N GLN A 74 12.12 -7.43 -1.63
CA GLN A 74 11.14 -8.49 -1.36
C GLN A 74 10.70 -8.57 0.11
N TYR A 75 11.60 -8.29 1.06
CA TYR A 75 11.27 -8.32 2.49
C TYR A 75 10.24 -7.27 2.83
N TYR A 76 10.44 -6.03 2.37
CA TYR A 76 9.49 -4.96 2.65
C TYR A 76 8.15 -5.16 1.91
N TYR A 77 8.18 -5.71 0.70
CA TYR A 77 6.94 -6.15 0.04
C TYR A 77 6.17 -7.20 0.84
N ARG A 78 6.86 -8.15 1.50
CA ARG A 78 6.21 -9.13 2.38
C ARG A 78 5.61 -8.48 3.63
N GLU A 79 6.27 -7.49 4.22
CA GLU A 79 5.73 -6.70 5.34
C GLU A 79 4.43 -5.98 4.93
N ILE A 80 4.41 -5.37 3.74
CA ILE A 80 3.20 -4.73 3.19
C ILE A 80 2.09 -5.75 2.98
N GLU A 81 2.39 -6.90 2.36
CA GLU A 81 1.40 -7.97 2.14
C GLU A 81 0.78 -8.47 3.45
N LEU A 82 1.62 -8.68 4.48
CA LEU A 82 1.15 -9.10 5.80
C LEU A 82 0.23 -8.04 6.41
N MET A 83 0.67 -6.78 6.45
CA MET A 83 -0.14 -5.69 6.98
C MET A 83 -1.49 -5.60 6.26
N LEU A 84 -1.50 -5.69 4.93
CA LEU A 84 -2.71 -5.64 4.12
C LEU A 84 -3.67 -6.78 4.45
N LYS A 85 -3.18 -8.02 4.57
CA LYS A 85 -4.00 -9.19 4.95
C LYS A 85 -4.53 -9.10 6.37
N THR A 86 -3.76 -8.53 7.29
CA THR A 86 -4.14 -8.42 8.71
C THR A 86 -5.14 -7.30 8.95
N ARG A 87 -5.00 -6.15 8.27
CA ARG A 87 -5.83 -4.96 8.51
C ARG A 87 -6.98 -4.79 7.54
N PHE A 88 -6.90 -5.38 6.36
CA PHE A 88 -7.89 -5.24 5.31
C PHE A 88 -8.32 -6.61 4.79
N ASN A 89 -9.52 -6.69 4.20
CA ASN A 89 -9.91 -7.86 3.43
C ASN A 89 -9.13 -7.85 2.11
N ALA A 90 -7.94 -8.45 2.12
CA ALA A 90 -6.98 -8.42 1.04
C ALA A 90 -6.51 -9.83 0.65
N ARG A 91 -6.42 -10.10 -0.66
CA ARG A 91 -5.73 -11.27 -1.21
C ARG A 91 -4.60 -10.85 -2.14
N ILE A 92 -3.57 -11.67 -2.23
CA ILE A 92 -2.43 -11.46 -3.14
C ILE A 92 -2.58 -12.36 -4.34
N GLU A 93 -2.49 -11.78 -5.53
CA GLU A 93 -2.54 -12.50 -6.79
C GLU A 93 -1.25 -12.28 -7.59
N ASN A 94 -0.62 -13.38 -7.98
CA ASN A 94 0.46 -13.36 -8.95
C ASN A 94 -0.13 -13.43 -10.36
N ARG A 95 0.05 -12.36 -11.15
CA ARG A 95 -0.39 -12.30 -12.55
C ARG A 95 0.82 -12.07 -13.45
N ARG A 96 1.27 -13.12 -14.13
CA ARG A 96 2.54 -13.13 -14.88
C ARG A 96 3.69 -12.68 -13.96
N GLN A 97 4.51 -11.70 -14.37
CA GLN A 97 5.61 -11.17 -13.55
C GLN A 97 5.20 -10.17 -12.46
N PHE A 98 3.91 -9.89 -12.25
CA PHE A 98 3.46 -8.84 -11.34
C PHE A 98 2.65 -9.39 -10.16
N ARG A 99 2.93 -8.85 -8.97
CA ARG A 99 2.12 -9.04 -7.76
C ARG A 99 1.05 -7.97 -7.66
N TYR A 100 -0.20 -8.41 -7.53
CA TYR A 100 -1.37 -7.59 -7.29
C TYR A 100 -1.93 -7.84 -5.90
N VAL A 101 -2.41 -6.78 -5.28
CA VAL A 101 -3.27 -6.83 -4.11
C VAL A 101 -4.69 -6.63 -4.59
N VAL A 102 -5.57 -7.56 -4.26
CA VAL A 102 -7.01 -7.41 -4.44
C VAL A 102 -7.61 -7.07 -3.09
N LEU A 103 -8.26 -5.92 -2.99
CA LEU A 103 -8.89 -5.40 -1.79
C LEU A 103 -10.41 -5.39 -1.98
N TYR A 104 -11.15 -5.81 -0.95
CA TYR A 104 -12.60 -5.84 -0.96
C TYR A 104 -13.19 -4.72 -0.11
N LYS A 105 -14.20 -4.02 -0.63
CA LYS A 105 -14.87 -2.90 0.05
C LYS A 105 -15.77 -3.36 1.21
N ASN A 106 -16.34 -4.55 1.12
CA ASN A 106 -17.24 -5.11 2.14
C ASN A 106 -16.58 -6.25 2.93
N PRO A 107 -16.63 -6.21 4.28
CA PRO A 107 -16.23 -7.32 5.14
C PRO A 107 -17.39 -8.30 5.46
N SER A 108 -18.52 -8.27 4.75
CA SER A 108 -19.75 -8.96 5.17
C SER A 108 -19.74 -10.50 5.15
N ASN A 109 -18.58 -11.17 5.05
CA ASN A 109 -18.50 -12.65 5.13
C ASN A 109 -17.14 -13.18 5.65
N PHE A 110 -16.63 -12.67 6.78
CA PHE A 110 -15.54 -13.35 7.51
C PHE A 110 -15.90 -13.57 8.99
N ARG A 111 -17.00 -14.31 9.20
CA ARG A 111 -17.26 -15.15 10.37
C ARG A 111 -18.16 -16.31 9.94
N ARG A 112 -17.55 -17.45 9.61
CA ARG A 112 -18.11 -18.79 9.87
C ARG A 112 -16.95 -19.67 10.30
#